data_AF-A0A3D5CF26-F1
#
_entry.id   AF-A0A3D5CF26-F1
#
_cell.length_a   1.000
_cell.length_b   1.000
_cell.length_c   1.000
_cell.angle_alpha   90.00
_cell.angle_beta   90.00
_cell.angle_gamma   90.00
#
_symmetry.space_group_name_H-M   'P 1'
#
loop_
_entity.id
_entity.type
_entity.pdbx_description
1 polymer ?
#
loop_
_entity_poly.entity_id
_entity_poly.type
_entity_poly.pdbx_seq_one_letter_code
_entity_poly.pdbx_strand_id
1 'polypeptide(L)' 'IYTLVRGPLVTDFRTGNPWWYPYPFLNPNLQPWGYGGVALYVVGIAAGILVLAAGVIWVGRRRGAARVKAAGTAQ' A
#
# COMPACT_ATOMS: atom_id res chain seq x y z
N ILE A 1 -0.58 9.50 -10.30
CA ILE A 1 -1.44 9.74 -11.48
C ILE A 1 -0.66 9.60 -12.79
N TYR A 2 0.52 10.21 -12.93
CA TYR A 2 1.33 10.15 -14.16
C TYR A 2 1.53 8.73 -14.76
N THR A 3 1.89 7.74 -13.94
CA THR A 3 2.21 6.39 -14.41
C THR A 3 1.03 5.62 -14.99
N LEU A 4 -0.15 5.64 -14.36
CA LEU A 4 -1.31 4.86 -14.82
C LEU A 4 -1.92 5.40 -16.11
N VAL A 5 -1.79 6.72 -16.35
CA VAL A 5 -2.26 7.39 -17.56
C VAL A 5 -1.27 7.24 -18.71
N ARG A 6 0.03 7.34 -18.42
CA ARG A 6 1.09 7.22 -19.44
C ARG A 6 1.32 5.78 -19.89
N GLY A 7 1.13 4.81 -18.99
CA GLY A 7 1.46 3.40 -19.24
C GLY A 7 0.91 2.78 -20.54
N PRO A 8 -0.37 2.98 -20.91
CA PRO A 8 -0.92 2.44 -22.16
C PRO A 8 -0.49 3.20 -23.42
N LEU A 9 0.25 4.32 -23.28
CA LEU A 9 0.66 5.19 -24.40
C LEU A 9 2.14 5.05 -24.76
N VAL A 10 2.87 4.16 -24.09
CA VAL A 10 4.33 4.03 -24.20
C VAL A 10 4.69 2.60 -24.52
N THR A 11 5.41 2.40 -25.62
CA THR A 11 5.95 1.10 -26.01
C THR A 11 7.11 0.69 -25.11
N ASP A 12 7.12 -0.56 -24.68
CA ASP A 12 8.24 -1.14 -23.96
C ASP A 12 9.37 -1.50 -24.92
N PHE A 13 10.51 -0.80 -24.81
CA PHE A 13 11.69 -1.07 -25.64
C PHE A 13 12.35 -2.43 -25.37
N ARG A 14 12.07 -3.06 -24.22
CA ARG A 14 12.67 -4.36 -23.86
C ARG A 14 11.88 -5.52 -24.44
N THR A 15 10.55 -5.38 -24.53
CA THR A 15 9.65 -6.48 -24.90
C THR A 15 8.89 -6.25 -26.21
N GLY A 16 8.86 -5.02 -26.72
CA GLY A 16 8.08 -4.63 -27.88
C GLY A 16 6.58 -4.46 -27.60
N ASN A 17 6.13 -4.67 -26.37
CA ASN A 17 4.73 -4.48 -26.00
C ASN A 17 4.29 -3.02 -26.22
N PRO A 18 3.07 -2.76 -26.73
CA PRO A 18 2.60 -1.40 -26.98
C PRO A 18 2.21 -0.64 -25.69
N TRP A 19 2.51 -1.19 -24.52
CA TRP A 19 2.31 -0.59 -23.20
C TRP A 19 3.56 -0.80 -22.33
N TRP A 20 3.75 0.07 -21.35
CA TRP A 20 4.84 -0.04 -20.37
C TRP A 20 4.40 0.41 -18.97
N TYR A 21 4.65 -0.46 -17.98
CA TYR A 21 4.44 -0.16 -16.57
C TYR A 21 5.69 -0.52 -15.77
N PRO A 22 6.12 0.34 -14.83
CA PRO A 22 7.36 0.09 -14.06
C PRO A 22 7.25 -1.09 -13.11
N TYR A 23 6.03 -1.43 -12.69
CA TYR A 23 5.78 -2.49 -11.72
C TYR A 23 4.63 -3.40 -12.18
N PRO A 24 4.78 -4.74 -12.02
CA PRO A 24 3.75 -5.70 -12.44
C PRO A 24 2.38 -5.49 -11.78
N PHE A 25 2.35 -5.10 -10.50
CA PHE A 25 1.10 -4.85 -9.76
C PHE A 25 0.35 -3.58 -10.22
N LEU A 26 1.00 -2.71 -11.01
CA LEU A 26 0.36 -1.56 -11.65
C LEU A 26 -0.07 -1.84 -13.09
N ASN A 27 0.32 -2.99 -13.65
CA ASN A 27 0.07 -3.32 -15.06
C ASN A 27 -1.30 -3.99 -15.21
N PRO A 28 -2.32 -3.31 -15.78
CA PRO A 28 -3.65 -3.89 -15.96
C PRO A 28 -3.64 -5.11 -16.90
N ASN A 29 -2.66 -5.24 -17.80
CA ASN A 29 -2.55 -6.39 -18.70
C ASN A 29 -2.15 -7.69 -17.97
N LEU A 30 -1.66 -7.58 -16.73
CA LEU A 30 -1.28 -8.72 -15.89
C LEU A 30 -2.30 -9.00 -14.78
N GLN A 31 -3.24 -8.07 -14.54
CA GLN A 31 -4.20 -8.18 -13.44
C GLN A 31 -5.53 -8.77 -13.91
N PRO A 32 -6.16 -9.63 -13.09
CA PRO A 32 -7.58 -9.95 -13.26
C PRO A 32 -8.41 -8.65 -13.30
N TRP A 33 -9.34 -8.55 -14.24
CA TRP A 33 -10.21 -7.38 -14.42
C TRP A 33 -9.48 -6.06 -14.78
N GLY A 34 -8.24 -6.12 -15.28
CA GLY A 34 -7.53 -4.94 -15.77
C GLY A 34 -7.27 -3.90 -14.68
N TYR A 35 -7.70 -2.66 -14.92
CA TYR A 35 -7.58 -1.58 -13.93
C TYR A 35 -8.39 -1.85 -12.64
N GLY A 36 -9.42 -2.69 -12.69
CA GLY A 36 -10.13 -3.14 -11.48
C GLY A 36 -9.20 -3.90 -10.54
N GLY A 37 -8.39 -4.82 -11.06
CA GLY A 37 -7.39 -5.55 -10.27
C GLY A 37 -6.29 -4.65 -9.74
N VAL A 38 -5.82 -3.68 -10.53
CA VAL A 38 -4.86 -2.65 -10.07
C VAL A 38 -5.43 -1.85 -8.90
N ALA A 39 -6.70 -1.42 -8.99
CA ALA A 39 -7.36 -0.68 -7.92
C ALA A 39 -7.45 -1.50 -6.63
N LEU A 40 -7.82 -2.78 -6.73
CA LEU A 40 -7.86 -3.69 -5.59
C LEU A 40 -6.48 -3.88 -4.95
N TYR A 41 -5.41 -4.01 -5.75
CA TYR A 41 -4.05 -4.08 -5.24
C TYR A 41 -3.64 -2.83 -4.46
N VAL A 42 -3.91 -1.65 -5.01
CA VAL A 42 -3.61 -0.37 -4.36
C VAL A 42 -4.36 -0.23 -3.04
N VAL A 43 -5.66 -0.53 -3.03
CA VAL A 43 -6.50 -0.48 -1.83
C VAL A 43 -6.03 -1.50 -0.79
N GLY A 44 -5.68 -2.72 -1.21
CA GLY A 44 -5.17 -3.76 -0.32
C GLY A 44 -3.86 -3.36 0.37
N ILE A 45 -2.90 -2.78 -0.37
CA ILE A 45 -1.66 -2.27 0.21
C ILE A 45 -1.94 -1.14 1.20
N ALA A 46 -2.79 -0.19 0.81
CA ALA A 46 -3.17 0.92 1.69
C ALA A 46 -3.82 0.42 2.99
N ALA A 47 -4.74 -0.53 2.90
CA ALA A 47 -5.37 -1.16 4.05
C ALA A 47 -4.34 -1.88 4.94
N GLY A 48 -3.39 -2.62 4.36
CA GLY A 48 -2.32 -3.28 5.10
C GLY A 48 -1.46 -2.29 5.89
N ILE A 49 -1.08 -1.16 5.28
CA ILE A 49 -0.33 -0.10 5.95
C ILE A 49 -1.13 0.49 7.12
N LEU A 50 -2.42 0.77 6.90
CA LEU A 50 -3.30 1.30 7.95
C LEU A 50 -3.46 0.34 9.12
N VAL A 51 -3.60 -0.95 8.86
CA VAL A 51 -3.66 -1.99 9.90
C VAL A 51 -2.36 -2.05 10.70
N LEU A 52 -1.21 -2.02 10.03
CA LEU A 52 0.09 -1.99 10.71
C LEU A 52 0.26 -0.73 11.57
N ALA A 53 -0.08 0.44 11.03
CA ALA A 53 -0.02 1.70 11.76
C ALA A 53 -0.95 1.69 12.99
N ALA A 54 -2.19 1.21 12.82
CA ALA A 54 -3.15 1.07 13.91
C ALA A 54 -2.63 0.11 15.00
N GLY A 55 -2.02 -1.01 14.60
CA GLY A 55 -1.37 -1.96 15.51
C GLY A 55 -0.25 -1.31 16.33
N VAL A 56 0.65 -0.56 15.67
CA VAL A 56 1.73 0.17 16.35
C VAL A 56 1.17 1.18 17.36
N ILE A 57 0.19 1.98 16.94
CA ILE A 57 -0.47 2.97 17.81
C ILE A 57 -1.12 2.29 19.01
N TRP A 58 -1.83 1.19 18.79
CA TRP A 58 -2.50 0.44 19.85
C TRP A 58 -1.52 -0.13 20.88
N VAL A 59 -0.44 -0.77 20.43
CA VAL A 59 0.63 -1.28 21.31
C VAL A 59 1.26 -0.12 22.09
N GLY A 60 1.57 0.99 21.41
CA GLY A 60 2.14 2.19 22.03
C GLY A 60 1.24 2.76 23.13
N ARG A 61 -0.06 2.91 22.87
CA ARG A 61 -1.05 3.41 23.84
C ARG A 61 -1.17 2.51 25.06
N ARG A 62 -1.23 1.19 24.87
CA ARG A 62 -1.33 0.22 25.98
C ARG A 62 -0.09 0.25 26.87
N ARG A 63 1.10 0.29 26.28
CA ARG A 63 2.37 0.36 27.02
C ARG A 63 2.55 1.70 27.75
N GLY A 64 2.12 2.80 27.14
CA GLY A 64 2.13 4.13 27.76
C GLY A 64 1.23 4.21 28.99
N ALA A 65 -0.01 3.75 28.88
CA ALA A 65 -0.96 3.74 30.00
C ALA A 65 -0.46 2.90 31.19
N ALA A 66 0.17 1.76 30.94
CA ALA A 66 0.75 0.92 31.98
C ALA A 66 1.86 1.65 32.77
N ARG A 67 2.71 2.44 32.09
CA ARG A 67 3.78 3.21 32.72
C ARG A 67 3.25 4.36 33.59
N VAL A 68 2.24 5.08 33.10
CA VAL A 68 1.60 6.17 33.87
C VAL A 68 0.98 5.62 35.16
N LYS A 69 0.29 4.47 35.07
CA LYS A 69 -0.27 3.81 36.25
C LYS A 69 0.82 3.42 37.27
N ALA A 70 1.92 2.83 36.80
CA ALA A 70 3.04 2.44 37.67
C ALA A 70 3.70 3.65 38.35
N ALA A 71 3.84 4.79 37.65
CA ALA A 71 4.37 6.02 38.23
C ALA A 71 3.44 6.61 39.31
N GLY A 72 2.11 6.54 39.10
CA GLY A 72 1.14 7.02 40.07
C GLY A 72 0.99 6.15 41.33
N THR A 73 1.32 4.85 41.26
CA THR A 73 1.35 3.97 42.44
C THR A 73 2.62 4.16 43.29
N ALA A 74 3.64 4.84 42.77
CA ALA A 74 4.90 5.10 43.49
C ALA A 74 4.94 6.45 44.24
N GLN A 75 3.87 7.25 44.17
CA GLN A 75 3.65 8.47 44.98
C GLN A 75 2.74 8.15 46.17
#